data_AF-A0A6P2RUF4-F1
#
_entry.id   AF-A0A6P2RUF4-F1
#
_cell.length_a   1.000
_cell.length_b   1.000
_cell.length_c   1.000
_cell.angle_alpha   90.00
_cell.angle_beta   90.00
_cell.angle_gamma   90.00
#
_symmetry.space_group_name_H-M   'P 1'
#
loop_
_entity.id
_entity.type
_entity.pdbx_description
1 polymer ?
#
loop_
_entity_poly.entity_id
_entity_poly.type
_entity_poly.pdbx_seq_one_letter_code
_entity_poly.pdbx_strand_id
1 'polypeptide(L)'
;MQIGFDFGDIGAVKEVLPSPVWKPARPSLREWGRLLDDAERAVQLLPYVERAIFSACIEAARTHRGDEIERSMTRAKTDAEREALMNGDVWSPHSCTTVEATGEARANLMQHCVASAEGGQDVPGIEYKTRHDDNVKCGAIHAVGVGTVVVREWGSVGVGSITFELSRSTFFLASYRDDMPMHYAPASLWRPAYCADKIAFSNDTAPSVPTFLFNGREYVNTGSVSISGKESCTAWSIAPLDGWSEQTYDYRSKCAAYDRYEKERGDSRGMVVKVRGQLCVLDKPICFFDDNVTHNYSFIDEKEDDEGEQDDAVNYDDRIEEDADLLAA
;
A
#
# COMPACT_ATOMS: atom_id res chain seq x y z
N MET A 1 29.53 9.57 -31.76
CA MET A 1 28.96 8.24 -31.47
C MET A 1 27.64 8.50 -30.76
N GLN A 2 26.54 8.44 -31.50
CA GLN A 2 25.19 8.72 -31.01
C GLN A 2 24.65 7.43 -30.39
N ILE A 3 24.60 7.37 -29.06
CA ILE A 3 23.93 6.30 -28.34
C ILE A 3 22.44 6.65 -28.40
N GLY A 4 21.75 6.13 -29.43
CA GLY A 4 20.35 6.39 -29.68
C GLY A 4 19.49 5.65 -28.65
N PHE A 5 18.64 6.39 -27.95
CA PHE A 5 17.53 5.81 -27.22
C PHE A 5 16.45 5.41 -28.23
N ASP A 6 16.00 4.16 -28.16
CA ASP A 6 14.90 3.65 -28.98
C ASP A 6 13.58 3.84 -28.20
N PHE A 7 12.84 4.90 -28.57
CA PHE A 7 11.52 5.18 -28.03
C PHE A 7 10.49 4.84 -29.12
N GLY A 8 9.76 3.74 -28.92
CA GLY A 8 8.67 3.34 -29.79
C GLY A 8 7.53 4.37 -29.79
N ASP A 9 6.95 4.57 -30.97
CA ASP A 9 5.86 5.50 -31.27
C ASP A 9 4.60 5.18 -30.45
N ILE A 10 4.07 6.15 -29.68
CA ILE A 10 2.85 5.98 -28.88
C ILE A 10 1.84 7.05 -29.30
N GLY A 11 0.88 6.63 -30.13
CA GLY A 11 -0.22 7.45 -30.60
C GLY A 11 -1.36 7.64 -29.59
N ALA A 12 -2.08 8.74 -29.82
CA ALA A 12 -3.38 9.19 -29.31
C ALA A 12 -3.48 9.57 -27.82
N VAL A 13 -3.56 10.90 -27.60
CA VAL A 13 -3.99 11.56 -26.37
C VAL A 13 -5.41 11.12 -26.03
N LYS A 14 -5.57 10.32 -24.97
CA LYS A 14 -6.88 10.00 -24.39
C LYS A 14 -7.35 11.12 -23.47
N GLU A 15 -8.63 11.41 -23.55
CA GLU A 15 -9.35 12.36 -22.71
C GLU A 15 -9.13 12.02 -21.23
N VAL A 16 -8.66 12.99 -20.43
CA VAL A 16 -8.35 12.81 -19.01
C VAL A 16 -9.65 12.90 -18.21
N LEU A 17 -10.22 11.74 -17.86
CA LEU A 17 -11.27 11.65 -16.86
C LEU A 17 -10.76 12.17 -15.50
N PRO A 18 -11.60 12.78 -14.66
CA PRO A 18 -11.20 13.19 -13.31
C PRO A 18 -10.62 11.99 -12.55
N SER A 19 -9.41 12.16 -12.00
CA SER A 19 -8.68 11.09 -11.31
C SER A 19 -9.54 10.52 -10.17
N PRO A 20 -9.64 9.19 -10.02
CA PRO A 20 -10.34 8.61 -8.89
C PRO A 20 -9.66 9.04 -7.58
N VAL A 21 -10.46 9.43 -6.60
CA VAL A 21 -9.96 9.88 -5.30
C VAL A 21 -9.58 8.65 -4.47
N TRP A 22 -8.29 8.46 -4.20
CA TRP A 22 -7.70 7.40 -3.36
C TRP A 22 -7.96 7.59 -1.86
N LYS A 23 -9.05 8.26 -1.50
CA LYS A 23 -9.41 8.54 -0.11
C LYS A 23 -10.24 7.38 0.41
N PRO A 24 -9.73 6.58 1.36
CA PRO A 24 -10.56 5.55 1.99
C PRO A 24 -11.71 6.25 2.73
N ALA A 25 -12.91 5.64 2.70
CA ALA A 25 -13.98 6.16 3.53
C ALA A 25 -13.64 5.95 5.00
N ARG A 26 -13.91 6.96 5.80
CA ARG A 26 -13.64 6.97 7.24
C ARG A 26 -14.92 7.41 7.94
N PRO A 27 -15.84 6.47 8.20
CA PRO A 27 -17.06 6.81 8.93
C PRO A 27 -16.69 7.26 10.34
N SER A 28 -17.41 8.26 10.84
CA SER A 28 -17.30 8.67 12.24
C SER A 28 -17.77 7.54 13.18
N LEU A 29 -17.38 7.59 14.46
CA LEU A 29 -17.83 6.60 15.44
C LEU A 29 -19.37 6.61 15.58
N ARG A 30 -20.00 7.77 15.40
CA ARG A 30 -21.47 7.91 15.44
C ARG A 30 -22.17 7.19 14.30
N GLU A 31 -21.58 7.25 13.10
CA GLU A 31 -22.18 6.63 11.92
C GLU A 31 -21.98 5.13 11.92
N TRP A 32 -20.91 4.65 12.55
CA TRP A 32 -20.45 3.28 12.39
C TRP A 32 -21.49 2.23 12.84
N GLY A 33 -22.17 2.44 13.97
CA GLY A 33 -23.24 1.53 14.43
C GLY A 33 -24.39 1.41 13.42
N ARG A 34 -24.87 2.56 12.92
CA ARG A 34 -25.90 2.60 11.88
C ARG A 34 -25.44 1.90 10.60
N LEU A 35 -24.19 2.13 10.18
CA LEU A 35 -23.64 1.53 8.96
C LEU A 35 -23.51 0.02 9.07
N LEU A 36 -23.14 -0.52 10.22
CA LEU A 36 -23.17 -1.97 10.43
C LEU A 36 -24.59 -2.54 10.39
N ASP A 37 -25.55 -1.88 11.03
CA ASP A 37 -26.94 -2.34 11.03
C ASP A 37 -27.54 -2.29 9.61
N ASP A 38 -27.17 -1.29 8.81
CA ASP A 38 -27.50 -1.21 7.39
C ASP A 38 -26.84 -2.37 6.60
N ALA A 39 -25.55 -2.62 6.83
CA ALA A 39 -24.81 -3.71 6.20
C ALA A 39 -25.39 -5.09 6.56
N GLU A 40 -25.79 -5.30 7.81
CA GLU A 40 -26.39 -6.55 8.30
C GLU A 40 -27.76 -6.80 7.66
N ARG A 41 -28.55 -5.76 7.38
CA ARG A 41 -29.78 -5.90 6.60
C ARG A 41 -29.49 -6.23 5.15
N ALA A 42 -28.53 -5.53 4.54
CA ALA A 42 -28.16 -5.72 3.14
C ALA A 42 -27.53 -7.11 2.89
N VAL A 43 -26.79 -7.66 3.85
CA VAL A 43 -26.11 -8.97 3.70
C VAL A 43 -27.10 -10.11 3.47
N GLN A 44 -28.33 -9.99 4.00
CA GLN A 44 -29.37 -11.01 3.83
C GLN A 44 -29.85 -11.16 2.38
N LEU A 45 -29.59 -10.16 1.54
CA LEU A 45 -29.93 -10.16 0.12
C LEU A 45 -28.83 -10.77 -0.76
N LEU A 46 -27.64 -11.01 -0.21
CA LEU A 46 -26.52 -11.57 -0.96
C LEU A 46 -26.69 -13.07 -1.23
N PRO A 47 -26.03 -13.61 -2.28
CA PRO A 47 -25.97 -15.06 -2.50
C PRO A 47 -25.30 -15.78 -1.31
N TYR A 48 -25.50 -17.10 -1.24
CA TYR A 48 -25.13 -17.90 -0.05
C TYR A 48 -23.67 -17.72 0.40
N VAL A 49 -22.72 -17.74 -0.54
CA VAL A 49 -21.28 -17.67 -0.24
C VAL A 49 -20.90 -16.28 0.27
N GLU A 50 -21.27 -15.23 -0.47
CA GLU A 50 -20.99 -13.84 -0.09
C GLU A 50 -21.68 -13.48 1.23
N ARG A 51 -22.91 -13.95 1.43
CA ARG A 51 -23.63 -13.76 2.69
C ARG A 51 -22.84 -14.33 3.86
N ALA A 52 -22.36 -15.57 3.76
CA ALA A 52 -21.57 -16.18 4.82
C ALA A 52 -20.27 -15.40 5.12
N ILE A 53 -19.55 -14.99 4.07
CA ILE A 53 -18.32 -14.21 4.18
C ILE A 53 -18.58 -12.86 4.87
N PHE A 54 -19.54 -12.09 4.35
CA PHE A 54 -19.84 -10.76 4.88
C PHE A 54 -20.45 -10.81 6.27
N SER A 55 -21.32 -11.78 6.59
CA SER A 55 -21.85 -11.94 7.94
C SER A 55 -20.73 -12.15 8.96
N ALA A 56 -19.75 -13.01 8.68
CA ALA A 56 -18.60 -13.21 9.56
C ALA A 56 -17.76 -11.92 9.72
N CYS A 57 -17.58 -11.17 8.64
CA CYS A 57 -16.83 -9.91 8.66
C CYS A 57 -17.56 -8.80 9.43
N ILE A 58 -18.89 -8.71 9.30
CA ILE A 58 -19.73 -7.75 10.03
C ILE A 58 -19.69 -8.04 11.54
N GLU A 59 -19.80 -9.30 11.94
CA GLU A 59 -19.67 -9.71 13.35
C GLU A 59 -18.28 -9.36 13.91
N ALA A 60 -17.21 -9.68 13.19
CA ALA A 60 -15.85 -9.32 13.59
C ALA A 60 -15.66 -7.80 13.70
N ALA A 61 -16.23 -7.03 12.76
CA ALA A 61 -16.26 -5.59 12.83
C ALA A 61 -17.00 -5.09 14.07
N ARG A 62 -18.17 -5.69 14.38
CA ARG A 62 -18.99 -5.34 15.54
C ARG A 62 -18.19 -5.41 16.84
N THR A 63 -17.50 -6.53 17.05
CA THR A 63 -16.65 -6.77 18.22
C THR A 63 -15.44 -5.83 18.25
N HIS A 64 -14.60 -5.84 17.22
CA HIS A 64 -13.33 -5.10 17.20
C HIS A 64 -13.52 -3.60 17.47
N ARG A 65 -14.61 -3.04 16.93
CA ARG A 65 -14.89 -1.60 17.04
C ARG A 65 -15.59 -1.23 18.33
N GLY A 66 -16.38 -2.15 18.91
CA GLY A 66 -16.83 -2.01 20.29
C GLY A 66 -15.63 -1.77 21.21
N ASP A 67 -14.62 -2.64 21.12
CA ASP A 67 -13.39 -2.53 21.92
C ASP A 67 -12.59 -1.26 21.62
N GLU A 68 -12.55 -0.83 20.36
CA GLU A 68 -11.84 0.38 19.94
C GLU A 68 -12.53 1.65 20.43
N ILE A 69 -13.87 1.71 20.37
CA ILE A 69 -14.68 2.80 20.91
C ILE A 69 -14.51 2.85 22.43
N GLU A 70 -14.63 1.72 23.12
CA GLU A 70 -14.48 1.65 24.58
C GLU A 70 -13.10 2.14 25.04
N ARG A 71 -12.03 1.66 24.39
CA ARG A 71 -10.65 2.11 24.67
C ARG A 71 -10.48 3.60 24.41
N SER A 72 -11.06 4.12 23.33
CA SER A 72 -10.99 5.55 22.98
C SER A 72 -11.74 6.41 23.98
N MET A 73 -12.94 5.99 24.39
CA MET A 73 -13.77 6.70 25.37
C MET A 73 -13.14 6.73 26.76
N THR A 74 -12.42 5.67 27.14
CA THR A 74 -11.66 5.60 28.40
C THR A 74 -10.46 6.53 28.42
N ARG A 75 -9.81 6.75 27.26
CA ARG A 75 -8.65 7.64 27.14
C ARG A 75 -9.02 9.12 27.08
N ALA A 76 -10.23 9.44 26.64
CA ALA A 76 -10.72 10.82 26.58
C ALA A 76 -10.94 11.39 28.00
N LYS A 77 -10.20 12.45 28.33
CA LYS A 77 -10.17 13.07 29.66
C LYS A 77 -11.17 14.22 29.79
N THR A 78 -11.63 14.75 28.66
CA THR A 78 -12.60 15.86 28.61
C THR A 78 -13.78 15.54 27.69
N ASP A 79 -14.90 16.22 27.92
CA ASP A 79 -16.08 16.06 27.06
C ASP A 79 -15.85 16.60 25.64
N ALA A 80 -14.98 17.61 25.49
CA ALA A 80 -14.58 18.12 24.18
C ALA A 80 -13.77 17.08 23.38
N GLU A 81 -12.86 16.35 24.04
CA GLU A 81 -12.12 15.24 23.41
C GLU A 81 -13.06 14.09 23.02
N ARG A 82 -14.03 13.74 23.89
CA ARG A 82 -15.03 12.73 23.57
C ARG A 82 -15.86 13.12 22.35
N GLU A 83 -16.32 14.37 22.30
CA GLU A 83 -17.12 14.86 21.19
C GLU A 83 -16.32 14.86 19.88
N ALA A 84 -15.07 15.31 19.93
CA ALA A 84 -14.18 15.31 18.77
C ALA A 84 -13.85 13.90 18.26
N LEU A 85 -13.69 12.91 19.16
CA LEU A 85 -13.54 11.50 18.79
C LEU A 85 -14.80 10.96 18.09
N MET A 86 -15.98 11.28 18.63
CA MET A 86 -17.25 10.81 18.09
C MET A 86 -17.55 11.36 16.69
N ASN A 87 -17.10 12.57 16.41
CA ASN A 87 -17.26 13.25 15.11
C ASN A 87 -16.14 12.91 14.11
N GLY A 88 -15.07 12.23 14.54
CA GLY A 88 -13.95 11.84 13.69
C GLY A 88 -12.93 12.96 13.44
N ASP A 89 -12.92 14.00 14.28
CA ASP A 89 -12.11 15.21 14.09
C ASP A 89 -10.63 15.04 14.49
N VAL A 90 -10.36 14.16 15.45
CA VAL A 90 -9.03 14.01 16.08
C VAL A 90 -8.40 12.65 15.80
N TRP A 91 -9.23 11.64 15.55
CA TRP A 91 -8.79 10.28 15.27
C TRP A 91 -9.92 9.50 14.62
N SER A 92 -9.70 9.03 13.39
CA SER A 92 -10.55 7.99 12.80
C SER A 92 -9.89 6.66 13.13
N PRO A 93 -10.64 5.70 13.69
CA PRO A 93 -10.25 4.29 13.68
C PRO A 93 -9.70 3.87 12.32
N HIS A 94 -8.80 2.89 12.28
CA HIS A 94 -8.33 2.27 11.03
C HIS A 94 -9.56 1.99 10.16
N SER A 95 -9.63 2.43 8.90
CA SER A 95 -10.88 2.31 8.10
C SER A 95 -11.32 0.86 7.84
N CYS A 96 -10.46 -0.11 8.17
CA CYS A 96 -10.71 -1.54 8.04
C CYS A 96 -10.53 -2.28 9.37
N THR A 97 -11.27 -3.38 9.53
CA THR A 97 -11.16 -4.35 10.62
C THR A 97 -10.43 -5.59 10.11
N THR A 98 -9.42 -6.06 10.85
CA THR A 98 -8.81 -7.37 10.60
C THR A 98 -9.75 -8.46 11.11
N VAL A 99 -10.09 -9.41 10.24
CA VAL A 99 -10.99 -10.52 10.56
C VAL A 99 -10.13 -11.76 10.83
N GLU A 100 -10.27 -12.32 12.03
CA GLU A 100 -9.62 -13.57 12.38
C GLU A 100 -10.25 -14.73 11.60
N ALA A 101 -9.40 -15.56 11.00
CA ALA A 101 -9.82 -16.70 10.19
C ALA A 101 -8.77 -17.81 10.24
N THR A 102 -9.20 -19.05 9.96
CA THR A 102 -8.27 -20.16 9.77
C THR A 102 -7.51 -20.00 8.45
N GLY A 103 -6.38 -20.70 8.29
CA GLY A 103 -5.64 -20.75 7.02
C GLY A 103 -6.50 -21.28 5.87
N GLU A 104 -7.32 -22.29 6.14
CA GLU A 104 -8.27 -22.86 5.18
C GLU A 104 -9.33 -21.86 4.75
N ALA A 105 -9.94 -21.13 5.69
CA ALA A 105 -10.95 -20.11 5.36
C ALA A 105 -10.36 -18.98 4.50
N ARG A 106 -9.11 -18.56 4.78
CA ARG A 106 -8.39 -17.59 3.93
C ARG A 106 -8.15 -18.12 2.52
N ALA A 107 -7.62 -19.33 2.40
CA ALA A 107 -7.35 -19.95 1.11
C ALA A 107 -8.63 -20.13 0.28
N ASN A 108 -9.72 -20.57 0.91
CA ASN A 108 -11.03 -20.71 0.26
C ASN A 108 -11.58 -19.35 -0.21
N LEU A 109 -11.46 -18.30 0.62
CA LEU A 109 -11.85 -16.94 0.22
C LEU A 109 -11.00 -16.42 -0.95
N MET A 110 -9.68 -16.64 -0.91
CA MET A 110 -8.78 -16.26 -2.00
C MET A 110 -9.19 -16.96 -3.30
N GLN A 111 -9.38 -18.27 -3.25
CA GLN A 111 -9.81 -19.05 -4.40
C GLN A 111 -11.17 -18.58 -4.95
N HIS A 112 -12.12 -18.26 -4.07
CA HIS A 112 -13.43 -17.73 -4.46
C HIS A 112 -13.31 -16.38 -5.19
N CYS A 113 -12.50 -15.46 -4.65
CA CYS A 113 -12.23 -14.16 -5.28
C CYS A 113 -11.61 -14.33 -6.67
N VAL A 114 -10.62 -15.22 -6.81
CA VAL A 114 -9.95 -15.51 -8.09
C VAL A 114 -10.93 -16.09 -9.10
N ALA A 115 -11.65 -17.15 -8.73
CA ALA A 115 -12.61 -17.79 -9.62
C ALA A 115 -13.71 -16.82 -10.08
N SER A 116 -14.21 -15.97 -9.19
CA SER A 116 -15.27 -15.01 -9.50
C SER A 116 -14.77 -13.86 -10.40
N ALA A 117 -13.56 -13.36 -10.16
CA ALA A 117 -12.94 -12.32 -10.98
C ALA A 117 -12.60 -12.83 -12.39
N GLU A 118 -12.01 -14.02 -12.50
CA GLU A 118 -11.65 -14.64 -13.79
C GLU A 118 -12.87 -15.13 -14.58
N GLY A 119 -13.89 -15.66 -13.88
CA GLY A 119 -15.12 -16.13 -14.49
C GLY A 119 -16.02 -15.02 -15.03
N GLY A 120 -15.69 -13.74 -14.78
CA GLY A 120 -16.51 -12.60 -15.17
C GLY A 120 -17.90 -12.64 -14.55
N GLN A 121 -18.00 -13.12 -13.31
CA GLN A 121 -19.29 -13.34 -12.66
C GLN A 121 -19.96 -11.99 -12.38
N ASP A 122 -20.94 -11.64 -13.21
CA ASP A 122 -21.73 -10.42 -13.06
C ASP A 122 -22.90 -10.69 -12.11
N VAL A 123 -22.64 -10.55 -10.81
CA VAL A 123 -23.70 -10.50 -9.81
C VAL A 123 -24.03 -9.02 -9.58
N PRO A 124 -25.27 -8.56 -9.86
CA PRO A 124 -25.63 -7.16 -9.69
C PRO A 124 -25.31 -6.64 -8.28
N GLY A 125 -24.53 -5.57 -8.22
CA GLY A 125 -24.13 -4.94 -6.96
C GLY A 125 -22.97 -5.64 -6.24
N ILE A 126 -22.30 -6.61 -6.87
CA ILE A 126 -21.07 -7.23 -6.36
C ILE A 126 -19.96 -7.07 -7.38
N GLU A 127 -18.80 -6.60 -6.93
CA GLU A 127 -17.58 -6.50 -7.72
C GLU A 127 -16.52 -7.41 -7.12
N TYR A 128 -15.78 -8.13 -7.98
CA TYR A 128 -14.61 -8.91 -7.59
C TYR A 128 -13.37 -8.30 -8.21
N LYS A 129 -12.28 -8.27 -7.45
CA LYS A 129 -10.98 -7.86 -7.97
C LYS A 129 -9.88 -8.71 -7.37
N THR A 130 -8.95 -9.13 -8.20
CA THR A 130 -7.70 -9.74 -7.76
C THR A 130 -6.53 -8.85 -8.11
N ARG A 131 -5.48 -8.96 -7.31
CA ARG A 131 -4.16 -8.41 -7.64
C ARG A 131 -3.14 -9.43 -7.19
N HIS A 132 -2.25 -9.79 -8.08
CA HIS A 132 -1.13 -10.65 -7.76
C HIS A 132 0.15 -9.89 -8.07
N ASP A 133 1.03 -9.80 -7.09
CA ASP A 133 2.44 -9.58 -7.32
C ASP A 133 3.21 -10.80 -6.80
N ASP A 134 4.52 -10.79 -6.97
CA ASP A 134 5.38 -11.92 -6.66
C ASP A 134 5.45 -12.28 -5.17
N ASN A 135 5.07 -11.35 -4.30
CA ASN A 135 5.16 -11.47 -2.85
C ASN A 135 3.79 -11.54 -2.20
N VAL A 136 2.76 -10.97 -2.83
CA VAL A 136 1.43 -10.82 -2.27
C VAL A 136 0.37 -11.21 -3.29
N LYS A 137 -0.46 -12.17 -2.92
CA LYS A 137 -1.72 -12.46 -3.61
C LYS A 137 -2.84 -11.76 -2.86
N CYS A 138 -3.67 -11.02 -3.58
CA CYS A 138 -4.83 -10.33 -3.05
C CYS A 138 -6.08 -10.74 -3.82
N GLY A 139 -7.16 -10.98 -3.09
CA GLY A 139 -8.51 -11.12 -3.62
C GLY A 139 -9.45 -10.19 -2.85
N ALA A 140 -10.40 -9.58 -3.52
CA ALA A 140 -11.36 -8.69 -2.89
C ALA A 140 -12.77 -8.86 -3.45
N ILE A 141 -13.74 -8.64 -2.58
CA ILE A 141 -15.17 -8.61 -2.88
C ILE A 141 -15.73 -7.29 -2.37
N HIS A 142 -16.40 -6.52 -3.22
CA HIS A 142 -17.19 -5.38 -2.81
C HIS A 142 -18.66 -5.69 -3.06
N ALA A 143 -19.51 -5.48 -2.06
CA ALA A 143 -20.96 -5.56 -2.19
C ALA A 143 -21.59 -4.22 -1.83
N VAL A 144 -22.43 -3.70 -2.73
CA VAL A 144 -23.13 -2.41 -2.56
C VAL A 144 -24.03 -2.47 -1.34
N GLY A 145 -23.91 -1.47 -0.47
CA GLY A 145 -24.66 -1.39 0.79
C GLY A 145 -24.13 -2.27 1.92
N VAL A 146 -23.08 -3.07 1.68
CA VAL A 146 -22.46 -3.93 2.71
C VAL A 146 -21.03 -3.51 3.02
N GLY A 147 -20.17 -3.41 1.99
CA GLY A 147 -18.77 -3.01 2.17
C GLY A 147 -17.81 -3.78 1.28
N THR A 148 -16.54 -3.84 1.68
CA THR A 148 -15.47 -4.56 0.99
C THR A 148 -14.75 -5.50 1.93
N VAL A 149 -14.55 -6.74 1.48
CA VAL A 149 -13.64 -7.71 2.08
C VAL A 149 -12.41 -7.85 1.18
N VAL A 150 -11.22 -7.80 1.76
CA VAL A 150 -9.94 -8.05 1.07
C VAL A 150 -9.18 -9.14 1.81
N VAL A 151 -8.88 -10.23 1.12
CA VAL A 151 -7.95 -11.26 1.58
C VAL A 151 -6.57 -11.03 0.96
N ARG A 152 -5.52 -11.14 1.78
CA ARG A 152 -4.12 -11.02 1.38
C ARG A 152 -3.35 -12.24 1.86
N GLU A 153 -2.50 -12.77 1.00
CA GLU A 153 -1.57 -13.86 1.30
C GLU A 153 -0.16 -13.44 0.92
N TRP A 154 0.76 -13.46 1.87
CA TRP A 154 2.17 -13.15 1.66
C TRP A 154 2.93 -14.46 1.38
N GLY A 155 3.34 -14.66 0.13
CA GLY A 155 3.88 -15.91 -0.38
C GLY A 155 5.17 -16.36 0.29
N SER A 156 5.98 -15.44 0.82
CA SER A 156 7.28 -15.70 1.43
C SER A 156 7.21 -16.17 2.90
N VAL A 157 6.07 -16.04 3.55
CA VAL A 157 5.91 -16.34 5.00
C VAL A 157 4.70 -17.21 5.31
N GLY A 158 3.83 -17.50 4.33
CA GLY A 158 2.61 -18.28 4.57
C GLY A 158 1.61 -17.58 5.51
N VAL A 159 1.83 -16.30 5.80
CA VAL A 159 0.94 -15.46 6.59
C VAL A 159 -0.10 -14.85 5.66
N GLY A 160 -1.32 -14.67 6.15
CA GLY A 160 -2.38 -14.00 5.41
C GLY A 160 -3.30 -13.24 6.34
N SER A 161 -4.02 -12.26 5.79
CA SER A 161 -4.99 -11.45 6.52
C SER A 161 -6.28 -11.33 5.73
N ILE A 162 -7.39 -11.19 6.45
CA ILE A 162 -8.67 -10.74 5.88
C ILE A 162 -8.94 -9.38 6.52
N THR A 163 -9.26 -8.39 5.70
CA THR A 163 -9.67 -7.07 6.16
C THR A 163 -11.05 -6.74 5.63
N PHE A 164 -11.90 -6.17 6.47
CA PHE A 164 -13.23 -5.70 6.10
C PHE A 164 -13.36 -4.20 6.31
N GLU A 165 -14.00 -3.51 5.38
CA GLU A 165 -14.36 -2.09 5.48
C GLU A 165 -15.80 -1.87 5.00
N LEU A 166 -16.52 -0.93 5.62
CA LEU A 166 -17.95 -0.69 5.34
C LEU A 166 -18.22 0.03 4.01
N SER A 167 -17.16 0.43 3.30
CA SER A 167 -17.23 1.19 2.06
C SER A 167 -16.59 0.43 0.91
N ARG A 168 -16.75 0.94 -0.32
CA ARG A 168 -15.96 0.45 -1.45
C ARG A 168 -14.49 0.82 -1.26
N SER A 169 -13.65 -0.20 -1.13
CA SER A 169 -12.20 -0.02 -0.98
C SER A 169 -11.56 0.73 -2.14
N THR A 170 -10.51 1.49 -1.84
CA THR A 170 -9.60 2.02 -2.87
C THR A 170 -8.88 0.90 -3.62
N PHE A 171 -8.85 -0.33 -3.10
CA PHE A 171 -8.35 -1.51 -3.82
C PHE A 171 -9.04 -1.70 -5.18
N PHE A 172 -10.34 -1.35 -5.28
CA PHE A 172 -11.12 -1.43 -6.50
C PHE A 172 -10.89 -0.27 -7.49
N LEU A 173 -10.01 0.68 -7.17
CA LEU A 173 -9.53 1.67 -8.13
C LEU A 173 -8.42 1.06 -9.01
N ALA A 174 -8.31 1.51 -10.25
CA ALA A 174 -7.23 1.10 -11.15
C ALA A 174 -5.87 1.54 -10.55
N SER A 175 -5.06 0.58 -10.16
CA SER A 175 -3.76 0.79 -9.50
C SER A 175 -2.63 0.71 -10.52
N TYR A 176 -1.54 1.42 -10.26
CA TYR A 176 -0.32 1.27 -11.06
C TYR A 176 0.31 -0.14 -10.94
N ARG A 177 -0.11 -0.91 -9.92
CA ARG A 177 0.30 -2.29 -9.69
C ARG A 177 -0.59 -3.31 -10.39
N ASP A 178 -1.77 -2.89 -10.87
CA ASP A 178 -2.63 -3.80 -11.63
C ASP A 178 -1.89 -4.18 -12.92
N ASP A 179 -1.75 -5.48 -13.18
CA ASP A 179 -1.04 -6.05 -14.33
C ASP A 179 0.43 -5.60 -14.48
N MET A 180 1.08 -5.18 -13.39
CA MET A 180 2.48 -4.76 -13.41
C MET A 180 3.38 -5.92 -13.87
N PRO A 181 4.15 -5.77 -14.98
CA PRO A 181 5.01 -6.83 -15.47
C PRO A 181 6.07 -7.22 -14.45
N MET A 182 6.37 -8.51 -14.37
CA MET A 182 7.38 -9.06 -13.48
C MET A 182 8.48 -9.78 -14.26
N HIS A 183 9.73 -9.50 -13.92
CA HIS A 183 10.89 -10.12 -14.54
C HIS A 183 11.89 -10.63 -13.51
N TYR A 184 12.34 -11.86 -13.69
CA TYR A 184 13.51 -12.34 -12.98
C TYR A 184 14.76 -11.59 -13.45
N ALA A 185 15.52 -11.03 -12.51
CA ALA A 185 16.84 -10.46 -12.75
C ALA A 185 17.68 -10.51 -11.47
N PRO A 186 18.96 -10.91 -11.52
CA PRO A 186 19.81 -10.99 -10.34
C PRO A 186 19.84 -9.67 -9.56
N ALA A 187 19.78 -9.72 -8.24
CA ALA A 187 19.72 -8.54 -7.38
C ALA A 187 20.93 -7.61 -7.59
N SER A 188 22.08 -8.19 -7.91
CA SER A 188 23.31 -7.45 -8.25
C SER A 188 23.16 -6.50 -9.44
N LEU A 189 22.18 -6.72 -10.33
CA LEU A 189 21.91 -5.88 -11.49
C LEU A 189 21.22 -4.56 -11.09
N TRP A 190 20.18 -4.63 -10.26
CA TRP A 190 19.27 -3.51 -10.01
C TRP A 190 19.43 -2.88 -8.62
N ARG A 191 20.02 -3.60 -7.65
CA ARG A 191 20.25 -3.07 -6.30
C ARG A 191 21.18 -1.84 -6.29
N PRO A 192 22.29 -1.79 -7.07
CA PRO A 192 23.13 -0.58 -7.13
C PRO A 192 22.43 0.65 -7.71
N ALA A 193 21.31 0.44 -8.43
CA ALA A 193 20.50 1.51 -9.01
C ALA A 193 19.37 1.99 -8.09
N TYR A 194 19.27 1.49 -6.85
CA TYR A 194 18.30 2.00 -5.87
C TYR A 194 18.48 3.50 -5.64
N CYS A 195 17.38 4.26 -5.71
CA CYS A 195 17.43 5.72 -5.64
C CYS A 195 16.24 6.40 -4.96
N ALA A 196 15.43 5.67 -4.18
CA ALA A 196 14.27 6.25 -3.49
C ALA A 196 14.67 7.42 -2.59
N ASP A 197 15.77 7.29 -1.85
CA ASP A 197 16.26 8.32 -0.94
C ASP A 197 16.76 9.55 -1.70
N LYS A 198 17.49 9.34 -2.80
CA LYS A 198 17.93 10.44 -3.70
C LYS A 198 16.75 11.22 -4.24
N ILE A 199 15.67 10.51 -4.58
CA ILE A 199 14.41 11.10 -4.98
C ILE A 199 13.78 11.90 -3.83
N ALA A 200 13.69 11.32 -2.63
CA ALA A 200 13.08 11.99 -1.48
C ALA A 200 13.84 13.28 -1.07
N PHE A 201 15.17 13.25 -1.07
CA PHE A 201 15.99 14.39 -0.68
C PHE A 201 16.06 15.51 -1.75
N SER A 202 15.59 15.26 -2.97
CA SER A 202 15.62 16.24 -4.06
C SER A 202 14.58 17.36 -3.95
N ASN A 203 13.56 17.19 -3.09
CA ASN A 203 12.47 18.15 -2.88
C ASN A 203 11.83 18.63 -4.19
N ASP A 204 12.09 19.87 -4.58
CA ASP A 204 11.48 20.57 -5.71
C ASP A 204 12.35 20.49 -6.99
N THR A 205 13.44 19.71 -6.96
CA THR A 205 14.40 19.60 -8.07
C THR A 205 14.39 18.20 -8.68
N ALA A 206 14.66 18.09 -9.98
CA ALA A 206 14.80 16.79 -10.65
C ALA A 206 16.11 16.11 -10.22
N PRO A 207 16.06 14.96 -9.50
CA PRO A 207 17.24 14.26 -9.01
C PRO A 207 18.00 13.58 -10.14
N SER A 208 19.34 13.57 -10.06
CA SER A 208 20.16 12.68 -10.87
C SER A 208 20.09 11.26 -10.33
N VAL A 209 19.48 10.35 -11.08
CA VAL A 209 19.23 8.96 -10.66
C VAL A 209 20.11 7.97 -11.41
N PRO A 210 20.65 6.93 -10.73
CA PRO A 210 21.27 5.80 -11.41
C PRO A 210 20.21 4.99 -12.18
N THR A 211 20.66 4.29 -13.22
CA THR A 211 19.86 3.35 -14.00
C THR A 211 20.53 1.99 -14.04
N PHE A 212 19.75 0.95 -14.34
CA PHE A 212 20.26 -0.36 -14.72
C PHE A 212 19.70 -0.78 -16.08
N LEU A 213 20.41 -1.65 -16.78
CA LEU A 213 20.03 -2.15 -18.10
C LEU A 213 19.45 -3.56 -17.98
N PHE A 214 18.28 -3.78 -18.56
CA PHE A 214 17.69 -5.11 -18.71
C PHE A 214 17.09 -5.25 -20.11
N ASN A 215 17.46 -6.31 -20.84
CA ASN A 215 17.05 -6.54 -22.23
C ASN A 215 17.20 -5.30 -23.14
N GLY A 216 18.32 -4.58 -23.00
CA GLY A 216 18.63 -3.39 -23.80
C GLY A 216 17.86 -2.12 -23.44
N ARG A 217 17.06 -2.15 -22.36
CA ARG A 217 16.28 -1.00 -21.88
C ARG A 217 16.77 -0.53 -20.52
N GLU A 218 16.74 0.79 -20.30
CA GLU A 218 17.11 1.41 -19.03
C GLU A 218 15.92 1.55 -18.10
N TYR A 219 16.15 1.30 -16.81
CA TYR A 219 15.16 1.39 -15.76
C TYR A 219 15.72 2.12 -14.53
N VAL A 220 14.82 2.80 -13.81
CA VAL A 220 15.11 3.47 -12.53
C VAL A 220 14.50 2.66 -11.40
N ASN A 221 15.31 2.22 -10.42
CA ASN A 221 14.83 1.51 -9.24
C ASN A 221 14.42 2.51 -8.15
N THR A 222 13.12 2.59 -7.87
CA THR A 222 12.53 3.55 -6.91
C THR A 222 12.15 2.94 -5.57
N GLY A 223 12.39 1.65 -5.37
CA GLY A 223 12.00 0.95 -4.16
C GLY A 223 12.43 -0.50 -4.21
N SER A 224 12.93 -1.03 -3.11
CA SER A 224 13.34 -2.44 -3.00
C SER A 224 12.82 -3.03 -1.70
N VAL A 225 12.55 -4.33 -1.72
CA VAL A 225 12.07 -5.09 -0.57
C VAL A 225 12.78 -6.43 -0.54
N SER A 226 13.22 -6.87 0.64
CA SER A 226 13.87 -8.15 0.88
C SER A 226 13.09 -8.92 1.93
N ILE A 227 12.61 -10.12 1.60
CA ILE A 227 11.79 -10.97 2.48
C ILE A 227 12.15 -12.44 2.23
N SER A 228 12.55 -13.15 3.29
CA SER A 228 12.75 -14.61 3.29
C SER A 228 13.59 -15.17 2.13
N GLY A 229 14.69 -14.50 1.77
CA GLY A 229 15.62 -15.01 0.74
C GLY A 229 15.24 -14.64 -0.68
N LYS A 230 14.22 -13.79 -0.80
CA LYS A 230 13.79 -13.19 -2.03
C LYS A 230 13.92 -11.68 -1.92
N GLU A 231 14.39 -11.07 -3.00
CA GLU A 231 14.38 -9.63 -3.14
C GLU A 231 13.62 -9.20 -4.37
N SER A 232 13.00 -8.03 -4.30
CA SER A 232 12.34 -7.44 -5.44
C SER A 232 12.44 -5.92 -5.42
N CYS A 233 12.29 -5.30 -6.58
CA CYS A 233 12.26 -3.85 -6.71
C CYS A 233 11.13 -3.37 -7.61
N THR A 234 10.58 -2.19 -7.28
CA THR A 234 9.70 -1.43 -8.17
C THR A 234 10.57 -0.50 -9.02
N ALA A 235 10.72 -0.86 -10.28
CA ALA A 235 11.44 -0.09 -11.27
C ALA A 235 10.48 0.61 -12.24
N TRP A 236 10.98 1.64 -12.91
CA TRP A 236 10.21 2.43 -13.87
C TRP A 236 10.94 2.55 -15.18
N SER A 237 10.22 2.37 -16.29
CA SER A 237 10.71 2.79 -17.60
C SER A 237 10.80 4.31 -17.65
N ILE A 238 11.64 4.79 -18.57
CA ILE A 238 11.94 6.20 -18.72
C ILE A 238 11.43 6.65 -20.09
N ALA A 239 10.77 7.81 -20.14
CA ALA A 239 10.41 8.50 -21.37
C ALA A 239 11.06 9.89 -21.42
N PRO A 240 11.33 10.45 -22.62
CA PRO A 240 11.80 11.82 -22.74
C PRO A 240 10.75 12.78 -22.20
N LEU A 241 11.20 13.83 -21.51
CA LEU A 241 10.29 14.90 -21.07
C LEU A 241 9.67 15.62 -22.29
N ASP A 242 10.47 15.82 -23.33
CA ASP A 242 10.04 16.34 -24.63
C ASP A 242 9.18 15.30 -25.35
N GLY A 243 7.86 15.36 -25.13
CA GLY A 243 6.89 14.39 -25.65
C GLY A 243 5.94 13.84 -24.59
N TRP A 244 6.19 14.12 -23.31
CA TRP A 244 5.26 13.79 -22.23
C TRP A 244 4.07 14.75 -22.23
N SER A 245 2.85 14.21 -22.33
CA SER A 245 1.61 15.00 -22.38
C SER A 245 0.81 15.00 -21.08
N GLU A 246 1.20 14.19 -20.09
CA GLU A 246 0.50 14.06 -18.82
C GLU A 246 1.10 14.99 -17.74
N GLN A 247 0.45 15.04 -16.59
CA GLN A 247 0.96 15.82 -15.46
C GLN A 247 2.33 15.30 -15.01
N THR A 248 3.24 16.24 -14.74
CA THR A 248 4.57 15.97 -14.22
C THR A 248 4.66 16.30 -12.74
N TYR A 249 5.56 15.61 -12.04
CA TYR A 249 5.76 15.78 -10.60
C TYR A 249 7.24 15.90 -10.26
N ASP A 250 7.57 16.82 -9.35
CA ASP A 250 8.73 16.70 -8.46
C ASP A 250 8.36 15.88 -7.21
N TYR A 251 9.28 15.71 -6.26
CA TYR A 251 8.98 14.92 -5.06
C TYR A 251 7.88 15.56 -4.20
N ARG A 252 7.90 16.87 -3.99
CA ARG A 252 6.92 17.55 -3.11
C ARG A 252 5.52 17.58 -3.68
N SER A 253 5.38 17.93 -4.96
CA SER A 253 4.11 17.91 -5.67
C SER A 253 3.52 16.50 -5.76
N LYS A 254 4.36 15.46 -5.92
CA LYS A 254 3.94 14.06 -5.83
C LYS A 254 3.39 13.73 -4.44
N CYS A 255 4.11 14.09 -3.38
CA CYS A 255 3.66 13.88 -2.00
C CYS A 255 2.35 14.63 -1.73
N ALA A 256 2.23 15.87 -2.18
CA ALA A 256 1.01 16.65 -2.04
C ALA A 256 -0.17 16.02 -2.81
N ALA A 257 0.07 15.42 -3.98
CA ALA A 257 -0.94 14.65 -4.71
C ALA A 257 -1.37 13.38 -3.95
N TYR A 258 -0.44 12.69 -3.27
CA TYR A 258 -0.81 11.58 -2.39
C TYR A 258 -1.67 12.03 -1.21
N ASP A 259 -1.33 13.16 -0.58
CA ASP A 259 -2.03 13.69 0.58
C ASP A 259 -3.44 14.21 0.22
N ARG A 260 -3.61 14.71 -1.01
CA ARG A 260 -4.91 15.04 -1.59
C ARG A 260 -5.65 13.84 -2.17
N TYR A 261 -5.08 12.64 -2.09
CA TYR A 261 -5.63 11.41 -2.65
C TYR A 261 -5.86 11.43 -4.17
N GLU A 262 -5.13 12.28 -4.89
CA GLU A 262 -5.19 12.39 -6.35
C GLU A 262 -4.40 11.26 -7.03
N LYS A 263 -3.51 10.59 -6.28
CA LYS A 263 -2.59 9.57 -6.76
C LYS A 263 -2.38 8.46 -5.72
N GLU A 264 -2.20 7.22 -6.18
CA GLU A 264 -1.89 6.08 -5.31
C GLU A 264 -0.49 6.23 -4.69
N ARG A 265 -0.36 5.97 -3.38
CA ARG A 265 0.95 5.97 -2.71
C ARG A 265 1.91 4.97 -3.36
N GLY A 266 3.05 5.46 -3.81
CA GLY A 266 4.09 4.66 -4.48
C GLY A 266 4.07 4.77 -6.00
N ASP A 267 2.98 5.25 -6.60
CA ASP A 267 2.93 5.56 -8.02
C ASP A 267 3.89 6.73 -8.31
N SER A 268 4.91 6.48 -9.12
CA SER A 268 5.88 7.50 -9.52
C SER A 268 5.76 7.89 -10.99
N ARG A 269 4.70 7.49 -11.68
CA ARG A 269 4.42 7.92 -13.06
C ARG A 269 4.34 9.44 -13.15
N GLY A 270 5.00 10.02 -14.14
CA GLY A 270 5.13 11.45 -14.37
C GLY A 270 6.19 12.13 -13.51
N MET A 271 6.91 11.39 -12.65
CA MET A 271 7.98 11.98 -11.86
C MET A 271 9.17 12.37 -12.74
N VAL A 272 9.62 13.62 -12.64
CA VAL A 272 10.74 14.16 -13.42
C VAL A 272 12.06 13.81 -12.74
N VAL A 273 12.96 13.20 -13.47
CA VAL A 273 14.30 12.80 -13.03
C VAL A 273 15.36 13.17 -14.07
N LYS A 274 16.63 13.15 -13.67
CA LYS A 274 17.77 13.29 -14.58
C LYS A 274 18.47 11.95 -14.76
N VAL A 275 18.47 11.45 -15.98
CA VAL A 275 19.22 10.24 -16.37
C VAL A 275 20.39 10.69 -17.23
N ARG A 276 21.62 10.46 -16.75
CA ARG A 276 22.86 10.91 -17.42
C ARG A 276 22.85 12.40 -17.79
N GLY A 277 22.23 13.23 -16.96
CA GLY A 277 22.12 14.67 -17.14
C GLY A 277 20.96 15.14 -18.04
N GLN A 278 20.21 14.24 -18.65
CA GLN A 278 19.03 14.56 -19.46
C GLN A 278 17.75 14.47 -18.62
N LEU A 279 16.83 15.42 -18.79
CA LEU A 279 15.53 15.39 -18.13
C LEU A 279 14.64 14.32 -18.77
N CYS A 280 14.09 13.47 -17.92
CA CYS A 280 13.23 12.39 -18.31
C CYS A 280 12.07 12.25 -17.31
N VAL A 281 11.07 11.48 -17.68
CA VAL A 281 9.92 11.15 -16.83
C VAL A 281 9.83 9.66 -16.60
N LEU A 282 9.45 9.26 -15.38
CA LEU A 282 9.10 7.87 -15.09
C LEU A 282 7.74 7.55 -15.71
N ASP A 283 7.65 6.49 -16.51
CA ASP A 283 6.47 6.17 -17.32
C ASP A 283 5.72 4.93 -16.80
N LYS A 284 6.25 3.73 -17.08
CA LYS A 284 5.58 2.46 -16.76
C LYS A 284 6.27 1.73 -15.62
N PRO A 285 5.51 1.26 -14.61
CA PRO A 285 6.04 0.47 -13.51
C PRO A 285 6.30 -0.96 -13.94
N ILE A 286 7.39 -1.53 -13.46
CA ILE A 286 7.83 -2.91 -13.69
C ILE A 286 8.45 -3.44 -12.39
N CYS A 287 8.19 -4.69 -12.06
CA CYS A 287 8.83 -5.37 -10.94
C CYS A 287 9.98 -6.25 -11.42
N PHE A 288 11.14 -6.14 -10.77
CA PHE A 288 12.22 -7.11 -10.92
C PHE A 288 12.40 -7.88 -9.62
N PHE A 289 12.66 -9.18 -9.71
CA PHE A 289 12.84 -10.03 -8.54
C PHE A 289 14.02 -11.00 -8.71
N ASP A 290 14.57 -11.40 -7.57
CA ASP A 290 15.58 -12.45 -7.42
C ASP A 290 15.20 -13.33 -6.23
N ASP A 291 14.91 -14.59 -6.48
CA ASP A 291 14.56 -15.61 -5.50
C ASP A 291 15.74 -16.55 -5.15
N ASN A 292 16.94 -16.24 -5.66
CA ASN A 292 18.17 -17.00 -5.39
C ASN A 292 19.16 -16.24 -4.50
N VAL A 293 18.66 -15.26 -3.74
CA VAL A 293 19.50 -14.45 -2.86
C VAL A 293 19.84 -15.27 -1.61
N THR A 294 21.03 -15.88 -1.62
CA THR A 294 21.64 -16.36 -0.38
C THR A 294 21.87 -15.15 0.52
N HIS A 295 21.31 -15.16 1.72
CA HIS A 295 21.48 -14.06 2.68
C HIS A 295 22.96 -13.95 3.05
N ASN A 296 23.67 -13.13 2.31
CA ASN A 296 24.87 -12.47 2.81
C ASN A 296 24.43 -11.04 3.06
N TYR A 297 24.73 -10.56 4.26
CA TYR A 297 24.56 -9.19 4.77
C TYR A 297 23.30 -8.97 5.61
N SER A 298 23.60 -8.89 6.91
CA SER A 298 22.90 -8.12 7.93
C SER A 298 22.56 -6.72 7.43
N PHE A 299 21.48 -6.17 7.99
CA PHE A 299 21.17 -4.75 8.05
C PHE A 299 22.44 -3.90 7.99
N ILE A 300 22.45 -2.94 7.06
CA ILE A 300 23.28 -1.73 7.03
C ILE A 300 24.55 -1.89 7.88
N ASP A 301 25.63 -2.32 7.22
CA ASP A 301 26.98 -2.10 7.73
C ASP A 301 27.16 -0.57 7.74
N GLU A 302 26.67 0.07 8.80
CA GLU A 302 27.17 1.35 9.26
C GLU A 302 28.65 1.09 9.45
N LYS A 303 29.45 1.48 8.46
CA LYS A 303 30.87 1.65 8.68
C LYS A 303 30.96 2.67 9.80
N GLU A 304 31.18 2.18 11.01
CA GLU A 304 31.81 2.92 12.09
C GLU A 304 33.14 3.42 11.49
N ASP A 305 33.12 4.67 11.04
CA ASP A 305 34.33 5.45 10.88
C ASP A 305 34.89 5.62 12.30
N ASP A 306 35.88 4.78 12.59
CA ASP A 306 36.70 4.77 13.79
C ASP A 306 37.51 6.08 13.86
N GLU A 307 36.89 7.17 14.30
CA GLU A 307 37.58 8.38 14.77
C GLU A 307 36.86 9.02 15.98
N GLY A 308 37.15 8.48 17.17
CA GLY A 308 37.36 9.27 18.39
C GLY A 308 36.14 9.82 19.14
N GLU A 309 35.47 8.98 19.93
CA GLU A 309 34.61 9.44 21.02
C GLU A 309 35.33 9.41 22.37
N GLN A 310 35.46 10.59 22.97
CA GLN A 310 35.23 10.74 24.40
C GLN A 310 34.37 12.00 24.57
N ASP A 311 33.05 11.84 24.59
CA ASP A 311 32.16 12.87 25.10
C ASP A 311 31.00 12.24 25.88
N ASP A 312 30.81 12.74 27.10
CA ASP A 312 29.94 12.19 28.13
C ASP A 312 28.46 12.46 27.81
N ALA A 313 27.72 11.45 27.36
CA ALA A 313 26.27 11.52 27.24
C ALA A 313 25.57 10.51 28.16
N VAL A 314 24.71 11.06 29.03
CA VAL A 314 24.00 10.40 30.12
C VAL A 314 23.05 9.32 29.59
N ASN A 315 23.21 8.10 30.10
CA ASN A 315 22.39 6.92 29.79
C ASN A 315 21.01 7.04 30.47
N TYR A 316 19.94 7.26 29.71
CA TYR A 316 18.57 7.15 30.20
C TYR A 316 18.07 5.70 29.98
N ASP A 317 18.02 4.95 31.08
CA ASP A 317 17.46 3.60 31.18
C ASP A 317 15.93 3.68 31.32
N ASP A 318 15.20 3.51 30.22
CA ASP A 318 13.72 3.47 30.20
C ASP A 318 13.17 2.09 30.63
N ARG A 319 13.57 1.62 31.80
CA ARG A 319 12.90 0.51 32.50
C ARG A 319 11.86 1.06 33.46
N ILE A 320 10.63 1.24 32.96
CA ILE A 320 9.45 1.38 33.81
C ILE A 320 9.01 -0.03 34.20
N GLU A 321 9.56 -0.53 35.31
CA GLU A 321 8.93 -1.60 36.08
C GLU A 321 7.80 -0.98 36.91
N GLU A 322 6.58 -1.48 36.69
CA GLU A 322 5.47 -1.33 37.62
C GLU A 322 5.90 -1.91 38.97
N ASP A 323 5.68 -1.16 40.05
CA ASP A 323 5.26 -1.82 41.28
C ASP A 323 4.32 -0.92 42.09
N ALA A 324 3.15 -1.52 42.33
CA ALA A 324 2.16 -1.11 43.28
C ALA A 324 2.72 -1.29 44.70
N ASP A 325 2.57 -0.26 45.54
CA ASP A 325 2.13 -0.33 46.93
C ASP A 325 2.68 0.86 47.71
N LEU A 326 1.83 1.86 47.93
CA LEU A 326 1.81 2.55 49.21
C LEU A 326 0.34 2.75 49.62
N LEU A 327 -0.12 1.71 50.31
CA LEU A 327 -1.20 1.73 51.28
C LEU A 327 -1.15 2.98 52.17
N ALA A 328 -2.34 3.55 52.37
CA ALA A 328 -2.88 3.92 53.67
C ALA A 328 -1.88 4.27 54.80
N ALA A 329 -1.70 5.56 55.02
CA ALA A 329 -1.62 6.16 56.35
C ALA A 329 -2.11 7.63 56.26
#